data_AF-A0A2P5AS18-F1
#
_entry.id   AF-A0A2P5AS18-F1
#
_cell.length_a   1.000
_cell.length_b   1.000
_cell.length_c   1.000
_cell.angle_alpha   90.00
_cell.angle_beta   90.00
_cell.angle_gamma   90.00
#
_symmetry.space_group_name_H-M   'P 1'
#
loop_
_entity.id
_entity.type
_entity.pdbx_description
1 polymer ?
#
loop_
_entity_poly.entity_id
_entity_poly.type
_entity_poly.pdbx_seq_one_letter_code
_entity_poly.pdbx_strand_id
1 'polypeptide(L)'
;MDGQLGFDGENSAVPCLLEEFLKLGNPDSVADDSETKTHSLLKVCSIKAGGMMSLAIDNLGALWIWGNYPQQSSSTEGGFSLLGNFTATPVRDFLGHTVVKAACGTEHVVALVSAGEVYRGDDLVCYSWGSNKHGQLGLGDRESRHRPEIVESFNRDSPWAVYEVACGSFHTALLACEKKRPSDTLESTCWTFGLGENGQLGHGTTQSAISPQQVKGLPDSVSVISIDCGLFHTSVVSSAGDVWSWGMERGLGLCPNARVSATSGDAVSPLLISCSEANAKFENPVQVACGAAHTVVVANDGYKIWSWGRGRSGVLGTGKTVDCLTPTPVLWPQATEDDKQEETKTANEEAKTEEKDSKHVAETDEKLSSALEEIKVLRSRLLTMEQYVSILHGSIFGKPFEEKDIPISLQNSGTFNVAKEWENMLESADRAKLVRLEMFYRNMLAGVKDQLMKKRIQEVMRECLSSSAKGN
;
A
#
# COMPACT_ATOMS: atom_id res chain seq x y z
N MET A 1 -5.55 67.32 19.25
CA MET A 1 -4.87 67.36 20.56
C MET A 1 -5.25 66.09 21.29
N ASP A 2 -4.32 65.13 21.23
CA ASP A 2 -3.84 64.34 22.36
C ASP A 2 -4.84 63.73 23.34
N GLY A 3 -4.77 62.40 23.48
CA GLY A 3 -4.45 61.83 24.79
C GLY A 3 -5.34 60.71 25.31
N GLN A 4 -4.77 59.48 25.25
CA GLN A 4 -4.90 58.35 26.19
C GLN A 4 -6.18 57.49 26.21
N LEU A 5 -6.02 56.25 25.71
CA LEU A 5 -6.43 55.03 26.41
C LEU A 5 -5.32 53.98 26.23
N GLY A 6 -4.83 53.45 27.35
CA GLY A 6 -3.71 52.51 27.43
C GLY A 6 -4.14 51.04 27.47
N PHE A 7 -3.24 50.22 26.93
CA PHE A 7 -2.78 48.88 27.32
C PHE A 7 -3.44 48.22 28.56
N ASP A 8 -4.17 47.12 28.35
CA ASP A 8 -3.73 45.76 28.72
C ASP A 8 -4.68 44.72 28.11
N GLY A 9 -4.11 43.88 27.25
CA GLY A 9 -4.78 42.74 26.64
C GLY A 9 -4.50 41.47 27.43
N GLU A 10 -5.54 40.65 27.60
CA GLU A 10 -5.50 39.18 27.58
C GLU A 10 -6.93 38.65 27.69
N ASN A 11 -7.69 38.70 26.58
CA ASN A 11 -8.84 37.82 26.41
C ASN A 11 -8.31 36.47 25.91
N SER A 12 -7.90 35.65 26.88
CA SER A 12 -7.63 34.23 26.67
C SER A 12 -8.90 33.53 26.18
N ALA A 13 -8.95 33.24 24.89
CA ALA A 13 -9.82 32.21 24.32
C ALA A 13 -8.94 31.03 23.91
N VAL A 14 -8.30 30.40 24.90
CA VAL A 14 -7.67 29.09 24.71
C VAL A 14 -8.81 28.06 24.65
N PRO A 15 -8.98 27.32 23.55
CA PRO A 15 -9.94 26.22 23.52
C PRO A 15 -9.46 25.11 24.47
N CYS A 16 -10.40 24.58 25.23
CA CYS A 16 -10.32 23.60 26.32
C CYS A 16 -9.63 22.25 26.00
N LEU A 17 -8.99 22.10 24.84
CA LEU A 17 -8.24 20.89 24.44
C LEU A 17 -6.73 21.00 24.73
N LEU A 18 -6.22 22.17 25.10
CA LEU A 18 -4.81 22.32 25.49
C LEU A 18 -4.50 21.59 26.81
N GLU A 19 -5.48 21.43 27.71
CA GLU A 19 -5.28 20.74 28.98
C GLU A 19 -5.22 19.20 28.84
N GLU A 20 -5.95 18.60 27.89
CA GLU A 20 -5.81 17.16 27.61
C GLU A 20 -4.46 16.83 26.94
N PHE A 21 -3.89 17.78 26.17
CA PHE A 21 -2.57 17.60 25.54
C PHE A 21 -1.39 17.83 26.50
N LEU A 22 -1.53 18.74 27.49
CA LEU A 22 -0.50 19.00 28.51
C LEU A 22 -0.48 17.97 29.65
N LYS A 23 -1.56 17.19 29.85
CA LYS A 23 -1.58 16.07 30.81
C LYS A 23 -0.73 14.86 30.40
N LEU A 24 -0.19 14.83 29.19
CA LEU A 24 0.63 13.73 28.66
C LEU A 24 2.14 13.91 28.88
N GLY A 25 2.55 14.76 29.82
CA GLY A 25 3.97 14.97 30.15
C GLY A 25 4.28 14.97 31.65
N ASN A 26 4.27 13.80 32.29
CA ASN A 26 5.26 13.29 33.27
C ASN A 26 4.74 11.96 33.89
N PRO A 27 5.55 10.92 34.12
CA PRO A 27 5.08 9.63 34.61
C PRO A 27 5.01 9.54 36.15
N ASP A 28 4.69 10.63 36.86
CA ASP A 28 4.59 10.62 38.33
C ASP A 28 3.50 11.60 38.81
N SER A 29 2.23 11.21 38.70
CA SER A 29 1.24 11.58 39.71
C SER A 29 0.01 10.68 39.59
N VAL A 30 -0.18 9.85 40.62
CA VAL A 30 -1.40 9.11 40.86
C VAL A 30 -2.40 10.09 41.47
N ALA A 31 -3.48 10.40 40.76
CA ALA A 31 -4.70 10.87 41.38
C ALA A 31 -5.91 10.49 40.53
N ASP A 32 -6.77 9.75 41.20
CA ASP A 32 -8.10 9.26 40.86
C ASP A 32 -9.01 10.37 40.31
N ASP A 33 -9.61 10.19 39.14
CA ASP A 33 -10.89 10.81 38.85
C ASP A 33 -11.71 9.99 37.84
N SER A 34 -12.92 9.67 38.26
CA SER A 34 -13.86 8.80 37.59
C SER A 34 -14.70 9.59 36.59
N GLU A 35 -14.34 9.56 35.31
CA GLU A 35 -15.27 9.85 34.22
C GLU A 35 -15.06 8.86 33.07
N THR A 36 -16.09 8.06 32.78
CA THR A 36 -16.15 7.15 31.65
C THR A 36 -16.29 7.93 30.34
N LYS A 37 -15.20 8.55 29.87
CA LYS A 37 -14.99 8.81 28.44
C LYS A 37 -14.36 7.54 27.86
N THR A 38 -15.09 6.86 26.97
CA THR A 38 -14.46 5.88 26.07
C THR A 38 -13.44 6.62 25.22
N HIS A 39 -12.20 6.71 25.70
CA HIS A 39 -11.07 7.16 24.92
C HIS A 39 -10.97 6.21 23.73
N SER A 40 -11.37 6.67 22.54
CA SER A 40 -11.05 5.98 21.31
C SER A 40 -9.53 5.91 21.25
N LEU A 41 -8.98 4.72 21.49
CA LEU A 41 -7.55 4.47 21.39
C LEU A 41 -7.04 5.00 20.04
N LEU A 42 -6.00 5.82 20.08
CA LEU A 42 -5.33 6.31 18.88
C LEU A 42 -4.79 5.10 18.11
N LYS A 43 -5.18 4.97 16.84
CA LYS A 43 -4.76 3.87 15.95
C LYS A 43 -4.06 4.45 14.74
N VAL A 44 -2.89 3.92 14.42
CA VAL A 44 -2.20 4.25 13.15
C VAL A 44 -2.92 3.54 12.00
N CYS A 45 -3.33 4.31 10.99
CA CYS A 45 -4.05 3.83 9.82
C CYS A 45 -3.17 3.72 8.57
N SER A 46 -2.13 4.54 8.47
CA SER A 46 -1.22 4.56 7.32
C SER A 46 0.19 4.95 7.76
N ILE A 47 1.19 4.42 7.09
CA ILE A 47 2.61 4.74 7.31
C ILE A 47 3.32 4.96 5.98
N LYS A 48 4.32 5.84 5.99
CA LYS A 48 5.29 6.01 4.90
C LYS A 48 6.68 6.18 5.47
N ALA A 49 7.67 5.60 4.81
CA ALA A 49 9.07 5.77 5.13
C ALA A 49 9.76 6.43 3.94
N GLY A 50 10.46 7.53 4.21
CA GLY A 50 11.30 8.24 3.25
C GLY A 50 12.77 7.94 3.49
N GLY A 51 13.65 8.73 2.88
CA GLY A 51 15.09 8.52 3.00
C GLY A 51 15.64 8.81 4.40
N MET A 52 15.16 9.89 5.04
CA MET A 52 15.59 10.29 6.38
C MET A 52 14.44 10.56 7.36
N MET A 53 13.19 10.37 6.94
CA MET A 53 12.01 10.65 7.74
C MET A 53 10.98 9.53 7.63
N SER A 54 10.10 9.47 8.62
CA SER A 54 8.97 8.55 8.64
C SER A 54 7.70 9.32 8.99
N LEU A 55 6.60 8.89 8.38
CA LEU A 55 5.28 9.46 8.54
C LEU A 55 4.29 8.39 9.02
N ALA A 56 3.35 8.81 9.86
CA ALA A 56 2.16 8.03 10.17
C ALA A 56 0.92 8.91 10.13
N ILE A 57 -0.20 8.36 9.69
CA ILE A 57 -1.52 8.99 9.79
C ILE A 57 -2.35 8.14 10.75
N ASP A 58 -2.94 8.78 11.75
CA ASP A 58 -3.82 8.10 12.69
C ASP A 58 -5.29 8.07 12.23
N ASN A 59 -6.14 7.39 12.99
CA ASN A 59 -7.56 7.24 12.72
C ASN A 59 -8.38 8.53 12.87
N LEU A 60 -7.76 9.62 13.34
CA LEU A 60 -8.34 10.96 13.40
C LEU A 60 -7.88 11.83 12.23
N GLY A 61 -6.97 11.32 11.39
CA GLY A 61 -6.39 12.04 10.26
C GLY A 61 -5.25 12.98 10.66
N ALA A 62 -4.70 12.87 11.86
CA ALA A 62 -3.51 13.65 12.22
C ALA A 62 -2.26 13.03 11.60
N LEU A 63 -1.40 13.88 11.06
CA LEU A 63 -0.11 13.48 10.49
C LEU A 63 0.98 13.59 11.55
N TRP A 64 1.69 12.49 11.77
CA TRP A 64 2.82 12.36 12.65
C TRP A 64 4.11 12.20 11.84
N ILE A 65 5.18 12.87 12.26
CA ILE A 65 6.49 12.86 11.60
C ILE A 65 7.62 12.66 12.63
N TRP A 66 8.62 11.86 12.26
CA TRP A 66 9.87 11.68 12.99
C TRP A 66 11.04 11.40 12.03
N GLY A 67 12.26 11.36 12.56
CA GLY A 67 13.49 11.39 11.78
C GLY A 67 13.93 12.82 11.47
N ASN A 68 14.63 13.01 10.37
CA ASN A 68 15.08 14.32 9.91
C ASN A 68 13.96 15.00 9.14
N TYR A 69 13.30 15.98 9.76
CA TYR A 69 12.25 16.74 9.10
C TYR A 69 12.51 18.25 9.08
N PRO A 70 11.85 19.00 8.18
CA PRO A 70 12.03 20.44 8.07
C PRO A 70 11.54 21.18 9.31
N GLN A 71 12.40 21.98 9.93
CA GLN A 71 12.00 22.89 11.01
C GLN A 71 12.70 24.25 10.85
N GLN A 72 12.05 25.30 11.32
CA GLN A 72 12.66 26.62 11.39
C GLN A 72 13.85 26.58 12.37
N SER A 73 15.05 26.88 11.88
CA SER A 73 16.22 27.01 12.74
C SER A 73 16.04 28.21 13.69
N SER A 74 16.40 28.04 14.96
CA SER A 74 16.38 29.12 15.96
C SER A 74 17.60 30.06 15.86
N SER A 75 18.51 29.79 14.92
CA SER A 75 19.68 30.63 14.65
C SER A 75 19.28 31.87 13.85
N THR A 76 19.88 33.01 14.17
CA THR A 76 19.67 34.33 13.55
C THR A 76 19.99 34.41 12.05
N GLU A 77 20.50 33.33 11.45
CA GLU A 77 20.56 33.15 10.01
C GLU A 77 19.39 32.25 9.59
N GLY A 78 18.37 32.82 8.95
CA GLY A 78 17.10 32.16 8.56
C GLY A 78 17.22 31.08 7.48
N GLY A 79 18.24 30.21 7.57
CA GLY A 79 18.47 29.10 6.66
C GLY A 79 17.59 27.88 6.98
N PHE A 80 17.19 27.18 5.91
CA PHE A 80 16.53 25.88 5.99
C PHE A 80 17.46 24.84 6.64
N SER A 81 16.97 24.16 7.67
CA SER A 81 17.67 23.07 8.35
C SER A 81 16.75 21.88 8.59
N LEU A 82 17.32 20.68 8.54
CA LEU A 82 16.66 19.47 9.00
C LEU A 82 17.07 19.20 10.45
N LEU A 83 16.10 19.01 11.34
CA LEU A 83 16.36 18.58 12.71
C LEU A 83 16.06 17.10 12.83
N GLY A 84 16.99 16.33 13.38
CA GLY A 84 16.76 14.94 13.73
C GLY A 84 15.90 14.85 14.98
N ASN A 85 14.67 14.38 14.84
CA ASN A 85 13.79 14.07 15.96
C ASN A 85 13.63 12.56 16.08
N PHE A 86 13.91 12.04 17.27
CA PHE A 86 13.81 10.61 17.59
C PHE A 86 12.43 10.23 18.17
N THR A 87 11.50 11.18 18.25
CA THR A 87 10.12 10.97 18.70
C THR A 87 9.12 11.41 17.65
N ALA A 88 8.01 10.68 17.53
CA ALA A 88 6.89 11.07 16.67
C ALA A 88 6.27 12.36 17.17
N THR A 89 6.20 13.36 16.29
CA THR A 89 5.59 14.66 16.58
C THR A 89 4.47 14.98 15.59
N PRO A 90 3.35 15.56 16.05
CA PRO A 90 2.26 15.92 15.15
C PRO A 90 2.63 17.15 14.31
N VAL A 91 2.29 17.12 13.02
CA VAL A 91 2.41 18.27 12.12
C VAL A 91 1.28 19.26 12.43
N ARG A 92 1.60 20.24 13.28
CA ARG A 92 0.61 21.15 13.87
C ARG A 92 -0.07 22.08 12.87
N ASP A 93 0.53 22.29 11.70
CA ASP A 93 -0.06 23.09 10.62
C ASP A 93 -1.39 22.51 10.10
N PHE A 94 -1.67 21.22 10.37
CA PHE A 94 -2.92 20.56 10.00
C PHE A 94 -3.89 20.34 11.17
N LEU A 95 -3.72 21.04 12.29
CA LEU A 95 -4.70 20.99 13.39
C LEU A 95 -6.07 21.49 12.91
N GLY A 96 -7.11 20.68 13.11
CA GLY A 96 -8.47 20.95 12.62
C GLY A 96 -8.73 20.50 11.18
N HIS A 97 -7.75 19.87 10.53
CA HIS A 97 -7.84 19.33 9.18
C HIS A 97 -7.53 17.83 9.17
N THR A 98 -8.08 17.08 8.21
CA THR A 98 -7.80 15.66 8.04
C THR A 98 -6.76 15.43 6.95
N VAL A 99 -5.60 14.88 7.31
CA VAL A 99 -4.63 14.37 6.33
C VAL A 99 -5.08 12.98 5.88
N VAL A 100 -5.34 12.85 4.57
CA VAL A 100 -5.90 11.61 3.98
C VAL A 100 -4.79 10.75 3.38
N LYS A 101 -3.81 11.38 2.73
CA LYS A 101 -2.63 10.69 2.19
C LYS A 101 -1.40 11.54 2.39
N ALA A 102 -0.27 10.88 2.55
CA ALA A 102 1.02 11.52 2.54
C ALA A 102 2.03 10.63 1.80
N ALA A 103 3.08 11.26 1.27
CA ALA A 103 4.28 10.63 0.76
C ALA A 103 5.49 11.46 1.19
N CYS A 104 6.63 10.78 1.37
CA CYS A 104 7.88 11.42 1.76
C CYS A 104 9.03 10.88 0.91
N GLY A 105 9.81 11.80 0.35
CA GLY A 105 11.06 11.48 -0.35
C GLY A 105 12.25 11.45 0.62
N THR A 106 13.43 11.82 0.13
CA THR A 106 14.61 11.90 1.01
C THR A 106 14.47 13.00 2.07
N GLU A 107 14.02 14.19 1.64
CA GLU A 107 13.99 15.41 2.46
C GLU A 107 12.76 16.29 2.18
N HIS A 108 11.72 15.76 1.54
CA HIS A 108 10.49 16.49 1.23
C HIS A 108 9.26 15.64 1.50
N VAL A 109 8.14 16.30 1.79
CA VAL A 109 6.85 15.68 2.08
C VAL A 109 5.79 16.30 1.18
N VAL A 110 4.85 15.46 0.77
CA VAL A 110 3.63 15.86 0.09
C VAL A 110 2.45 15.23 0.82
N ALA A 111 1.41 16.02 1.07
CA ALA A 111 0.21 15.56 1.77
C ALA A 111 -1.07 16.03 1.04
N LEU A 112 -2.07 15.17 1.02
CA LEU A 112 -3.43 15.49 0.61
C LEU A 112 -4.27 15.72 1.86
N VAL A 113 -4.83 16.91 1.97
CA VAL A 113 -5.48 17.38 3.20
C VAL A 113 -6.89 17.87 2.88
N SER A 114 -7.86 17.39 3.63
CA SER A 114 -9.25 17.86 3.61
C SER A 114 -9.41 19.04 4.56
N ALA A 115 -10.22 20.03 4.16
CA ALA A 115 -10.39 21.25 4.93
C ALA A 115 -11.15 21.03 6.25
N GLY A 116 -11.94 19.95 6.36
CA GLY A 116 -12.66 19.60 7.57
C GLY A 116 -11.97 18.54 8.42
N GLU A 117 -12.54 18.27 9.60
CA GLU A 117 -12.14 17.17 10.50
C GLU A 117 -12.56 15.78 9.98
N VAL A 118 -13.38 15.74 8.92
CA VAL A 118 -13.81 14.50 8.26
C VAL A 118 -13.74 14.70 6.76
N TYR A 119 -12.98 13.84 6.09
CA TYR A 119 -12.90 13.79 4.65
C TYR A 119 -14.23 13.34 4.03
N ARG A 120 -14.78 14.16 3.11
CA ARG A 120 -16.07 13.91 2.45
C ARG A 120 -15.99 13.40 1.02
N GLY A 121 -14.79 13.33 0.43
CA GLY A 121 -14.55 12.68 -0.86
C GLY A 121 -14.05 13.58 -2.00
N ASP A 122 -14.14 14.91 -1.88
CA ASP A 122 -13.93 15.82 -3.02
C ASP A 122 -13.21 17.15 -2.70
N ASP A 123 -12.71 17.31 -1.48
CA ASP A 123 -12.17 18.58 -0.96
C ASP A 123 -10.66 18.56 -0.68
N LEU A 124 -9.93 17.58 -1.23
CA LEU A 124 -8.49 17.46 -1.02
C LEU A 124 -7.72 18.61 -1.65
N VAL A 125 -6.82 19.18 -0.86
CA VAL A 125 -5.81 20.15 -1.27
C VAL A 125 -4.43 19.52 -1.12
N CYS A 126 -3.57 19.74 -2.12
CA CYS A 126 -2.20 19.24 -2.11
C CYS A 126 -1.26 20.24 -1.42
N TYR A 127 -0.56 19.79 -0.39
CA TYR A 127 0.48 20.54 0.31
C TYR A 127 1.83 19.90 0.08
N SER A 128 2.89 20.70 -0.01
CA SER A 128 4.27 20.23 -0.07
C SER A 128 5.19 21.07 0.83
N TRP A 129 6.20 20.43 1.43
CA TRP A 129 7.24 21.12 2.18
C TRP A 129 8.53 20.30 2.29
N GLY A 130 9.60 20.96 2.69
CA GLY A 130 10.94 20.41 2.84
C GLY A 130 11.96 20.96 1.85
N SER A 131 12.95 20.15 1.54
CA SER A 131 14.04 20.47 0.61
C SER A 131 13.49 20.65 -0.80
N ASN A 132 13.86 21.75 -1.48
CA ASN A 132 13.34 22.09 -2.81
C ASN A 132 14.43 22.39 -3.85
N LYS A 133 15.66 21.92 -3.64
CA LYS A 133 16.81 22.25 -4.50
C LYS A 133 16.60 21.88 -5.98
N HIS A 134 15.72 20.93 -6.27
CA HIS A 134 15.40 20.47 -7.61
C HIS A 134 13.99 20.86 -8.09
N GLY A 135 13.21 21.57 -7.28
CA GLY A 135 11.82 21.91 -7.59
C GLY A 135 10.79 20.84 -7.16
N GLN A 136 11.20 19.89 -6.31
CA GLN A 136 10.36 18.75 -5.89
C GLN A 136 9.13 19.13 -5.05
N LEU A 137 9.01 20.39 -4.64
CA LEU A 137 7.81 20.91 -3.99
C LEU A 137 6.75 21.40 -4.98
N GLY A 138 7.12 21.71 -6.23
CA GLY A 138 6.15 22.12 -7.26
C GLY A 138 5.60 23.55 -7.07
N LEU A 139 6.26 24.37 -6.26
CA LEU A 139 5.79 25.71 -5.87
C LEU A 139 6.16 26.81 -6.88
N GLY A 140 6.81 26.47 -8.01
CA GLY A 140 7.26 27.44 -9.01
C GLY A 140 8.63 28.07 -8.72
N ASP A 141 9.34 27.57 -7.72
CA ASP A 141 10.68 28.00 -7.33
C ASP A 141 11.56 26.81 -6.85
N ARG A 142 12.77 27.11 -6.36
CA ARG A 142 13.72 26.15 -5.76
C ARG A 142 14.00 26.43 -4.29
N GLU A 143 13.16 27.22 -3.64
CA GLU A 143 13.31 27.61 -2.24
C GLU A 143 12.72 26.54 -1.32
N SER A 144 13.43 26.17 -0.26
CA SER A 144 12.99 25.10 0.64
C SER A 144 11.97 25.63 1.65
N ARG A 145 10.95 24.84 1.98
CA ARG A 145 9.88 25.24 2.90
C ARG A 145 9.95 24.46 4.20
N HIS A 146 9.89 25.15 5.34
CA HIS A 146 9.88 24.51 6.66
C HIS A 146 8.46 24.19 7.15
N ARG A 147 7.43 24.72 6.49
CA ARG A 147 6.01 24.46 6.77
C ARG A 147 5.29 24.05 5.49
N PRO A 148 4.18 23.29 5.61
CA PRO A 148 3.32 22.96 4.47
C PRO A 148 2.88 24.19 3.69
N GLU A 149 3.08 24.18 2.38
CA GLU A 149 2.60 25.22 1.45
C GLU A 149 1.72 24.56 0.39
N ILE A 150 0.69 25.29 -0.06
CA ILE A 150 -0.26 24.76 -1.06
C ILE A 150 0.44 24.70 -2.42
N VAL A 151 0.32 23.55 -3.10
CA VAL A 151 0.69 23.44 -4.51
C VAL A 151 -0.45 24.03 -5.33
N GLU A 152 -0.34 25.29 -5.77
CA GLU A 152 -1.44 26.06 -6.37
C GLU A 152 -2.14 25.37 -7.56
N SER A 153 -1.43 24.51 -8.30
CA SER A 153 -2.03 23.70 -9.38
C SER A 153 -3.11 22.73 -8.89
N PHE A 154 -3.12 22.41 -7.61
CA PHE A 154 -4.01 21.45 -6.94
C PHE A 154 -4.62 22.04 -5.65
N ASN A 155 -4.93 23.33 -5.68
CA ASN A 155 -5.70 23.98 -4.64
C ASN A 155 -7.20 23.60 -4.73
N ARG A 156 -8.02 24.14 -3.81
CA ARG A 156 -9.45 23.82 -3.72
C ARG A 156 -10.23 24.15 -5.01
N ASP A 157 -9.88 25.25 -5.66
CA ASP A 157 -10.54 25.76 -6.86
C ASP A 157 -10.01 25.11 -8.15
N SER A 158 -8.95 24.31 -8.05
CA SER A 158 -8.38 23.58 -9.18
C SER A 158 -9.42 22.65 -9.81
N PRO A 159 -9.47 22.56 -11.16
CA PRO A 159 -10.30 21.58 -11.85
C PRO A 159 -9.82 20.14 -11.62
N TRP A 160 -8.63 19.95 -11.04
CA TRP A 160 -8.05 18.65 -10.75
C TRP A 160 -8.28 18.26 -9.30
N ALA A 161 -8.70 17.01 -9.07
CA ALA A 161 -8.75 16.36 -7.77
C ALA A 161 -7.63 15.32 -7.71
N VAL A 162 -6.62 15.58 -6.88
CA VAL A 162 -5.52 14.63 -6.65
C VAL A 162 -6.01 13.53 -5.72
N TYR A 163 -5.75 12.27 -6.08
CA TYR A 163 -6.17 11.11 -5.30
C TYR A 163 -5.03 10.15 -4.94
N GLU A 164 -3.86 10.24 -5.59
CA GLU A 164 -2.63 9.53 -5.16
C GLU A 164 -1.41 10.46 -5.19
N VAL A 165 -0.48 10.19 -4.27
CA VAL A 165 0.79 10.91 -4.16
C VAL A 165 1.94 9.93 -3.94
N ALA A 166 3.06 10.19 -4.59
CA ALA A 166 4.31 9.46 -4.43
C ALA A 166 5.50 10.42 -4.48
N CYS A 167 6.54 10.09 -3.72
CA CYS A 167 7.77 10.86 -3.66
C CYS A 167 8.94 9.92 -3.91
N GLY A 168 9.78 10.25 -4.89
CA GLY A 168 11.09 9.61 -5.04
C GLY A 168 12.12 10.31 -4.17
N SER A 169 13.41 10.16 -4.49
CA SER A 169 14.47 10.87 -3.75
C SER A 169 14.26 12.40 -3.77
N PHE A 170 14.09 12.93 -4.98
CA PHE A 170 14.13 14.36 -5.28
C PHE A 170 13.10 14.75 -6.34
N HIS A 171 12.05 13.94 -6.52
CA HIS A 171 10.94 14.23 -7.41
C HIS A 171 9.63 13.74 -6.79
N THR A 172 8.53 14.33 -7.25
CA THR A 172 7.18 14.06 -6.80
C THR A 172 6.36 13.61 -8.00
N ALA A 173 5.47 12.65 -7.78
CA ALA A 173 4.47 12.23 -8.75
C ALA A 173 3.08 12.19 -8.11
N LEU A 174 2.07 12.63 -8.86
CA LEU A 174 0.69 12.73 -8.40
C LEU A 174 -0.24 12.13 -9.45
N LEU A 175 -1.32 11.48 -9.01
CA LEU A 175 -2.42 11.14 -9.88
C LEU A 175 -3.64 12.00 -9.56
N ALA A 176 -4.23 12.58 -10.59
CA ALA A 176 -5.41 13.43 -10.46
C ALA A 176 -6.48 13.07 -11.49
N CYS A 177 -7.74 13.32 -11.16
CA CYS A 177 -8.86 13.27 -12.09
C CYS A 177 -9.49 14.66 -12.23
N GLU A 178 -10.19 14.91 -13.33
CA GLU A 178 -10.88 16.18 -13.55
C GLU A 178 -12.24 16.20 -12.84
N LYS A 179 -12.48 17.18 -11.96
CA LYS A 179 -13.69 17.27 -11.11
C LYS A 179 -15.00 17.43 -11.90
N LYS A 180 -14.94 17.98 -13.12
CA LYS A 180 -16.12 18.46 -13.87
C LYS A 180 -16.55 17.60 -15.05
N ARG A 181 -15.93 16.44 -15.29
CA ARG A 181 -16.33 15.59 -16.42
C ARG A 181 -17.58 14.77 -16.08
N PRO A 182 -18.64 14.84 -16.90
CA PRO A 182 -19.88 14.09 -16.71
C PRO A 182 -19.79 12.63 -17.22
N SER A 183 -18.61 11.99 -17.19
CA SER A 183 -18.41 10.65 -17.73
C SER A 183 -18.21 9.62 -16.62
N ASP A 184 -18.86 8.46 -16.76
CA ASP A 184 -18.64 7.25 -15.93
C ASP A 184 -17.21 6.67 -16.07
N THR A 185 -16.36 7.25 -16.91
CA THR A 185 -14.94 6.90 -17.03
C THR A 185 -14.06 7.82 -16.19
N LEU A 186 -13.53 7.30 -15.09
CA LEU A 186 -12.44 7.92 -14.33
C LEU A 186 -11.19 7.95 -15.22
N GLU A 187 -10.87 9.12 -15.78
CA GLU A 187 -9.62 9.35 -16.49
C GLU A 187 -8.57 9.87 -15.50
N SER A 188 -7.44 9.16 -15.45
CA SER A 188 -6.34 9.48 -14.56
C SER A 188 -5.27 10.27 -15.31
N THR A 189 -4.95 11.47 -14.84
CA THR A 189 -3.81 12.25 -15.32
C THR A 189 -2.65 12.15 -14.33
N CYS A 190 -1.50 11.72 -14.82
CA CYS A 190 -0.26 11.71 -14.05
C CYS A 190 0.47 13.04 -14.17
N TRP A 191 0.93 13.58 -13.04
CA TRP A 191 1.70 14.80 -12.95
C TRP A 191 3.02 14.53 -12.25
N THR A 192 4.12 15.09 -12.73
CA THR A 192 5.41 15.00 -12.03
C THR A 192 6.15 16.33 -12.00
N PHE A 193 7.03 16.48 -11.01
CA PHE A 193 7.90 17.64 -10.81
C PHE A 193 9.08 17.31 -9.89
N GLY A 194 10.10 18.15 -9.90
CA GLY A 194 11.38 17.95 -9.21
C GLY A 194 12.52 17.59 -10.15
N LEU A 195 13.45 16.76 -9.67
CA LEU A 195 14.64 16.32 -10.40
C LEU A 195 14.25 15.51 -11.64
N GLY A 196 14.77 15.88 -12.81
CA GLY A 196 14.50 15.20 -14.08
C GLY A 196 15.71 14.65 -14.82
N GLU A 197 16.92 14.71 -14.24
CA GLU A 197 18.18 14.41 -14.94
C GLU A 197 18.27 12.99 -15.52
N ASN A 198 17.53 12.03 -14.95
CA ASN A 198 17.44 10.65 -15.44
C ASN A 198 16.13 10.35 -16.17
N GLY A 199 15.39 11.37 -16.58
CA GLY A 199 14.09 11.21 -17.23
C GLY A 199 12.95 10.76 -16.32
N GLN A 200 13.14 10.71 -14.98
CA GLN A 200 12.16 10.20 -14.01
C GLN A 200 10.84 11.00 -13.95
N LEU A 201 10.78 12.14 -14.63
CA LEU A 201 9.58 12.94 -14.80
C LEU A 201 8.72 12.50 -16.02
N GLY A 202 9.30 11.86 -17.03
CA GLY A 202 8.52 11.31 -18.15
C GLY A 202 8.03 12.36 -19.17
N HIS A 203 8.61 13.57 -19.18
CA HIS A 203 8.19 14.69 -20.04
C HIS A 203 8.84 14.70 -21.45
N GLY A 204 9.48 13.61 -21.86
CA GLY A 204 10.26 13.53 -23.10
C GLY A 204 11.60 14.26 -23.05
N THR A 205 12.04 14.71 -21.87
CA THR A 205 13.32 15.42 -21.65
C THR A 205 13.97 15.01 -20.33
N THR A 206 15.21 15.42 -20.10
CA THR A 206 15.93 15.29 -18.81
C THR A 206 15.92 16.58 -17.98
N GLN A 207 15.06 17.54 -18.31
CA GLN A 207 14.98 18.80 -17.58
C GLN A 207 14.18 18.63 -16.28
N SER A 208 14.69 19.23 -15.20
CA SER A 208 13.96 19.32 -13.93
C SER A 208 12.79 20.30 -14.05
N ALA A 209 11.69 20.03 -13.35
CA ALA A 209 10.48 20.86 -13.37
C ALA A 209 10.18 21.42 -11.98
N ILE A 210 10.02 22.75 -11.87
CA ILE A 210 9.73 23.44 -10.60
C ILE A 210 8.24 23.61 -10.31
N SER A 211 7.38 23.23 -11.27
CA SER A 211 5.93 23.23 -11.16
C SER A 211 5.40 21.91 -11.72
N PRO A 212 4.24 21.43 -11.25
CA PRO A 212 3.63 20.21 -11.78
C PRO A 212 3.43 20.28 -13.29
N GLN A 213 3.85 19.23 -13.98
CA GLN A 213 3.62 19.06 -15.42
C GLN A 213 2.98 17.70 -15.70
N GLN A 214 2.09 17.66 -16.69
CA GLN A 214 1.42 16.43 -17.11
C GLN A 214 2.37 15.50 -17.87
N VAL A 215 2.32 14.22 -17.53
CA VAL A 215 3.02 13.16 -18.25
C VAL A 215 2.21 12.73 -19.48
N LYS A 216 2.40 13.42 -20.60
CA LYS A 216 1.64 13.22 -21.85
C LYS A 216 1.90 11.88 -22.56
N GLY A 217 2.85 11.09 -22.10
CA GLY A 217 3.17 9.78 -22.69
C GLY A 217 2.28 8.63 -22.21
N LEU A 218 1.40 8.87 -21.23
CA LEU A 218 0.40 7.88 -20.79
C LEU A 218 -0.89 8.01 -21.62
N PRO A 219 -1.60 6.91 -21.93
CA PRO A 219 -2.86 7.00 -22.66
C PRO A 219 -3.98 7.65 -21.81
N ASP A 220 -4.74 8.57 -22.41
CA ASP A 220 -5.80 9.32 -21.71
C ASP A 220 -6.96 8.43 -21.21
N SER A 221 -7.22 7.30 -21.87
CA SER A 221 -8.35 6.40 -21.56
C SER A 221 -8.09 5.41 -20.43
N VAL A 222 -6.98 5.55 -19.71
CA VAL A 222 -6.54 4.58 -18.71
C VAL A 222 -6.81 5.07 -17.30
N SER A 223 -7.51 4.24 -16.51
CA SER A 223 -7.68 4.44 -15.07
C SER A 223 -6.44 3.92 -14.33
N VAL A 224 -5.47 4.82 -14.09
CA VAL A 224 -4.33 4.53 -13.21
C VAL A 224 -4.82 4.41 -11.77
N ILE A 225 -4.40 3.35 -11.06
CA ILE A 225 -4.85 3.06 -9.69
C ILE A 225 -3.74 3.22 -8.65
N SER A 226 -2.47 3.17 -9.06
CA SER A 226 -1.34 3.30 -8.16
C SER A 226 -0.13 3.88 -8.89
N ILE A 227 0.61 4.71 -8.18
CA ILE A 227 1.87 5.33 -8.60
C ILE A 227 2.89 5.17 -7.48
N ASP A 228 4.14 4.93 -7.84
CA ASP A 228 5.25 5.03 -6.89
C ASP A 228 6.54 5.50 -7.57
N CYS A 229 7.48 5.95 -6.75
CA CYS A 229 8.73 6.55 -7.20
C CYS A 229 9.94 5.90 -6.50
N GLY A 230 10.92 5.45 -7.28
CA GLY A 230 12.22 5.04 -6.76
C GLY A 230 13.19 6.23 -6.63
N LEU A 231 14.49 5.96 -6.48
CA LEU A 231 15.46 7.06 -6.44
C LEU A 231 15.54 7.81 -7.79
N PHE A 232 15.41 7.06 -8.89
CA PHE A 232 15.70 7.54 -10.24
C PHE A 232 14.65 7.13 -11.29
N HIS A 233 13.50 6.58 -10.86
CA HIS A 233 12.45 6.12 -11.77
C HIS A 233 11.07 6.33 -11.15
N THR A 234 10.05 6.32 -12.00
CA THR A 234 8.64 6.40 -11.62
C THR A 234 7.89 5.27 -12.32
N SER A 235 6.97 4.63 -11.60
CA SER A 235 6.15 3.55 -12.12
C SER A 235 4.68 3.78 -11.78
N VAL A 236 3.80 3.44 -12.71
CA VAL A 236 2.34 3.50 -12.55
C VAL A 236 1.71 2.20 -12.99
N VAL A 237 0.57 1.86 -12.39
CA VAL A 237 -0.22 0.69 -12.77
C VAL A 237 -1.68 1.07 -12.94
N SER A 238 -2.32 0.56 -13.99
CA SER A 238 -3.73 0.76 -14.28
C SER A 238 -4.61 -0.38 -13.80
N SER A 239 -5.90 -0.09 -13.60
CA SER A 239 -6.90 -1.12 -13.32
C SER A 239 -7.05 -2.16 -14.45
N ALA A 240 -6.61 -1.83 -15.66
CA ALA A 240 -6.64 -2.71 -16.82
C ALA A 240 -5.44 -3.67 -16.90
N GLY A 241 -4.48 -3.59 -15.98
CA GLY A 241 -3.31 -4.47 -15.98
C GLY A 241 -2.07 -3.91 -16.67
N ASP A 242 -2.12 -2.69 -17.19
CA ASP A 242 -0.99 -2.07 -17.85
C ASP A 242 -0.08 -1.40 -16.81
N VAL A 243 1.23 -1.63 -16.93
CA VAL A 243 2.25 -1.00 -16.08
C VAL A 243 3.16 -0.17 -16.96
N TRP A 244 3.37 1.08 -16.58
CA TRP A 244 4.35 1.93 -17.24
C TRP A 244 5.43 2.34 -16.26
N SER A 245 6.67 2.34 -16.73
CA SER A 245 7.82 2.83 -15.98
C SER A 245 8.68 3.74 -16.85
N TRP A 246 9.29 4.74 -16.23
CA TRP A 246 10.23 5.64 -16.90
C TRP A 246 11.27 6.17 -15.90
N GLY A 247 12.31 6.78 -16.42
CA GLY A 247 13.49 7.18 -15.66
C GLY A 247 14.72 6.35 -16.02
N MET A 248 15.64 6.29 -15.06
CA MET A 248 16.98 5.74 -15.25
C MET A 248 16.97 4.33 -15.84
N GLU A 249 17.75 4.13 -16.89
CA GLU A 249 17.89 2.85 -17.62
C GLU A 249 16.56 2.21 -18.01
N ARG A 250 15.76 2.98 -18.74
CA ARG A 250 14.45 2.57 -19.27
C ARG A 250 13.36 2.32 -18.22
N GLY A 251 13.45 2.98 -17.07
CA GLY A 251 12.45 2.86 -15.99
C GLY A 251 12.62 1.61 -15.14
N LEU A 252 13.70 0.86 -15.32
CA LEU A 252 14.02 -0.32 -14.50
C LEU A 252 14.83 0.03 -13.25
N GLY A 253 15.22 1.31 -13.10
CA GLY A 253 15.97 1.81 -11.93
C GLY A 253 17.42 1.33 -11.87
N LEU A 254 18.01 0.92 -12.99
CA LEU A 254 19.38 0.39 -13.05
C LEU A 254 20.41 1.53 -13.14
N CYS A 255 21.69 1.24 -12.90
CA CYS A 255 22.77 2.25 -12.83
C CYS A 255 23.78 2.09 -13.98
N PRO A 256 24.36 3.18 -14.56
CA PRO A 256 24.86 3.27 -15.94
C PRO A 256 25.99 2.29 -16.32
N ASN A 257 26.52 1.59 -15.33
CA ASN A 257 27.54 0.57 -15.45
C ASN A 257 26.96 -0.86 -15.60
N ALA A 258 25.64 -1.02 -15.59
CA ALA A 258 24.97 -2.29 -15.90
C ALA A 258 25.15 -2.58 -17.39
N ARG A 259 25.77 -3.72 -17.72
CA ARG A 259 25.98 -4.14 -19.11
C ARG A 259 24.66 -4.63 -19.70
N VAL A 260 23.86 -3.71 -20.24
CA VAL A 260 22.64 -4.03 -21.01
C VAL A 260 22.94 -3.92 -22.50
N SER A 261 22.56 -4.94 -23.29
CA SER A 261 22.79 -4.98 -24.74
C SER A 261 21.80 -4.11 -25.53
N ALA A 262 22.32 -3.53 -26.61
CA ALA A 262 21.74 -2.90 -27.80
C ALA A 262 21.11 -1.48 -27.75
N THR A 263 20.50 -0.99 -26.66
CA THR A 263 20.12 0.45 -26.56
C THR A 263 20.28 0.98 -25.14
N SER A 264 21.43 1.57 -24.85
CA SER A 264 21.69 2.25 -23.58
C SER A 264 20.90 3.57 -23.49
N GLY A 265 20.46 3.94 -22.30
CA GLY A 265 19.89 5.27 -22.02
C GLY A 265 18.68 5.26 -21.08
N ASP A 266 18.35 6.47 -20.60
CA ASP A 266 17.23 6.72 -19.71
C ASP A 266 15.91 6.80 -20.48
N ALA A 267 14.81 6.32 -19.87
CA ALA A 267 13.47 6.52 -20.41
C ALA A 267 12.96 7.90 -20.01
N VAL A 268 13.03 8.85 -20.94
CA VAL A 268 12.48 10.20 -20.75
C VAL A 268 10.95 10.27 -20.92
N SER A 269 10.31 9.18 -21.35
CA SER A 269 8.86 9.05 -21.50
C SER A 269 8.39 7.68 -20.97
N PRO A 270 7.13 7.54 -20.51
CA PRO A 270 6.55 6.27 -20.08
C PRO A 270 6.78 5.12 -21.07
N LEU A 271 7.33 4.01 -20.58
CA LEU A 271 7.47 2.76 -21.32
C LEU A 271 6.53 1.71 -20.75
N LEU A 272 5.75 1.06 -21.62
CA LEU A 272 4.91 -0.06 -21.22
C LEU A 272 5.78 -1.27 -20.88
N ILE A 273 5.59 -1.81 -19.68
CA ILE A 273 6.31 -2.98 -19.16
C ILE A 273 5.44 -4.22 -19.33
N SER A 274 5.88 -5.15 -20.18
CA SER A 274 5.18 -6.41 -20.42
C SER A 274 5.48 -7.44 -19.33
N CYS A 275 4.45 -8.13 -18.83
CA CYS A 275 4.58 -9.19 -17.83
C CYS A 275 5.31 -10.43 -18.36
N SER A 276 5.14 -10.80 -19.63
CA SER A 276 5.86 -11.88 -20.31
C SER A 276 5.77 -11.75 -21.83
N GLU A 277 6.53 -12.56 -22.58
CA GLU A 277 6.43 -12.62 -24.06
C GLU A 277 5.04 -13.03 -24.55
N ALA A 278 4.28 -13.80 -23.75
CA ALA A 278 2.96 -14.31 -24.09
C ALA A 278 1.80 -13.47 -23.52
N ASN A 279 2.05 -12.68 -22.47
CA ASN A 279 1.05 -11.85 -21.82
C ASN A 279 1.59 -10.44 -21.54
N ALA A 280 1.02 -9.46 -22.23
CA ALA A 280 1.43 -8.06 -22.11
C ALA A 280 0.97 -7.41 -20.80
N LYS A 281 -0.07 -7.94 -20.14
CA LYS A 281 -0.70 -7.29 -18.98
C LYS A 281 -0.59 -8.11 -17.71
N PHE A 282 -0.57 -7.42 -16.58
CA PHE A 282 -0.70 -8.00 -15.25
C PHE A 282 -2.19 -8.21 -14.93
N GLU A 283 -2.59 -9.42 -14.58
CA GLU A 283 -4.00 -9.70 -14.23
C GLU A 283 -4.34 -9.06 -12.89
N ASN A 284 -5.46 -8.33 -12.79
CA ASN A 284 -5.98 -7.70 -11.55
C ASN A 284 -4.87 -7.09 -10.66
N PRO A 285 -4.15 -6.06 -11.14
CA PRO A 285 -3.12 -5.41 -10.35
C PRO A 285 -3.74 -4.67 -9.17
N VAL A 286 -3.00 -4.63 -8.07
CA VAL A 286 -3.41 -3.96 -6.83
C VAL A 286 -2.58 -2.71 -6.59
N GLN A 287 -1.26 -2.83 -6.67
CA GLN A 287 -0.35 -1.77 -6.28
C GLN A 287 1.03 -1.93 -6.93
N VAL A 288 1.70 -0.81 -7.18
CA VAL A 288 3.13 -0.75 -7.49
C VAL A 288 3.90 -0.17 -6.30
N ALA A 289 5.10 -0.69 -6.07
CA ALA A 289 6.06 -0.17 -5.10
C ALA A 289 7.43 -0.07 -5.76
N CYS A 290 8.14 1.02 -5.51
CA CYS A 290 9.46 1.30 -6.06
C CYS A 290 10.47 1.35 -4.93
N GLY A 291 11.45 0.46 -4.97
CA GLY A 291 12.64 0.58 -4.16
C GLY A 291 13.65 1.52 -4.80
N ALA A 292 14.89 1.50 -4.29
CA ALA A 292 15.90 2.42 -4.78
C ALA A 292 16.19 2.29 -6.29
N ALA A 293 16.23 1.03 -6.75
CA ALA A 293 16.67 0.61 -8.08
C ALA A 293 15.90 -0.63 -8.57
N HIS A 294 14.71 -0.87 -8.04
CA HIS A 294 13.85 -2.00 -8.40
C HIS A 294 12.39 -1.61 -8.27
N THR A 295 11.53 -2.31 -9.00
CA THR A 295 10.07 -2.15 -8.95
C THR A 295 9.44 -3.48 -8.54
N VAL A 296 8.38 -3.40 -7.75
CA VAL A 296 7.55 -4.52 -7.33
C VAL A 296 6.10 -4.22 -7.68
N VAL A 297 5.39 -5.19 -8.26
CA VAL A 297 3.96 -5.09 -8.52
C VAL A 297 3.25 -6.26 -7.85
N VAL A 298 2.20 -5.93 -7.12
CA VAL A 298 1.24 -6.90 -6.59
C VAL A 298 0.10 -7.04 -7.58
N ALA A 299 -0.16 -8.26 -8.02
CA ALA A 299 -1.14 -8.62 -9.03
C ALA A 299 -1.96 -9.84 -8.60
N ASN A 300 -2.89 -10.26 -9.45
CA ASN A 300 -3.84 -11.34 -9.22
C ASN A 300 -4.54 -11.15 -7.87
N ASP A 301 -5.15 -9.98 -7.64
CA ASP A 301 -5.91 -9.70 -6.41
C ASP A 301 -5.09 -9.84 -5.10
N GLY A 302 -3.75 -9.75 -5.20
CA GLY A 302 -2.85 -9.91 -4.06
C GLY A 302 -2.12 -11.26 -3.99
N TYR A 303 -2.46 -12.22 -4.88
CA TYR A 303 -1.89 -13.58 -4.84
C TYR A 303 -0.56 -13.73 -5.59
N LYS A 304 -0.16 -12.76 -6.42
CA LYS A 304 1.13 -12.82 -7.12
C LYS A 304 1.90 -11.52 -6.95
N ILE A 305 3.21 -11.65 -6.81
CA ILE A 305 4.13 -10.53 -6.73
C ILE A 305 5.16 -10.70 -7.84
N TRP A 306 5.41 -9.61 -8.57
CA TRP A 306 6.41 -9.53 -9.62
C TRP A 306 7.43 -8.48 -9.25
N SER A 307 8.70 -8.74 -9.54
CA SER A 307 9.79 -7.79 -9.29
C SER A 307 10.76 -7.73 -10.47
N TRP A 308 11.38 -6.57 -10.67
CA TRP A 308 12.44 -6.36 -11.65
C TRP A 308 13.31 -5.16 -11.27
N GLY A 309 14.44 -5.01 -11.96
CA GLY A 309 15.49 -4.03 -11.69
C GLY A 309 16.72 -4.69 -11.09
N ARG A 310 17.39 -3.99 -10.17
CA ARG A 310 18.64 -4.43 -9.56
C ARG A 310 18.40 -5.51 -8.50
N GLY A 311 19.09 -6.64 -8.62
CA GLY A 311 18.93 -7.83 -7.76
C GLY A 311 19.92 -7.94 -6.62
N ARG A 312 20.87 -7.01 -6.50
CA ARG A 312 21.85 -7.02 -5.41
C ARG A 312 21.16 -7.09 -4.06
N SER A 313 21.78 -7.79 -3.11
CA SER A 313 21.23 -8.05 -1.77
C SER A 313 19.93 -8.87 -1.76
N GLY A 314 19.52 -9.48 -2.89
CA GLY A 314 18.35 -10.35 -2.96
C GLY A 314 17.01 -9.61 -2.94
N VAL A 315 17.00 -8.29 -3.17
CA VAL A 315 15.80 -7.43 -3.06
C VAL A 315 14.66 -7.81 -4.02
N LEU A 316 14.96 -8.58 -5.06
CA LEU A 316 13.96 -9.08 -6.01
C LEU A 316 13.23 -10.34 -5.52
N GLY A 317 13.74 -11.04 -4.49
CA GLY A 317 13.08 -12.21 -3.91
C GLY A 317 12.93 -13.40 -4.88
N THR A 318 13.77 -13.50 -5.90
CA THR A 318 13.76 -14.59 -6.90
C THR A 318 14.67 -15.77 -6.51
N GLY A 319 15.24 -15.75 -5.30
CA GLY A 319 16.27 -16.70 -4.85
C GLY A 319 17.65 -16.45 -5.46
N LYS A 320 17.82 -15.36 -6.23
CA LYS A 320 19.08 -14.97 -6.87
C LYS A 320 19.43 -13.52 -6.53
N THR A 321 20.71 -13.16 -6.66
CA THR A 321 21.22 -11.79 -6.43
C THR A 321 21.52 -11.04 -7.74
N VAL A 322 21.12 -11.61 -8.87
CA VAL A 322 21.35 -11.05 -10.20
C VAL A 322 20.23 -10.08 -10.57
N ASP A 323 20.60 -9.03 -11.31
CA ASP A 323 19.64 -8.07 -11.85
C ASP A 323 18.68 -8.78 -12.83
N CYS A 324 17.41 -8.38 -12.83
CA CYS A 324 16.37 -8.91 -13.72
C CYS A 324 15.74 -7.73 -14.49
N LEU A 325 15.87 -7.71 -15.81
CA LEU A 325 15.42 -6.58 -16.64
C LEU A 325 13.93 -6.67 -17.03
N THR A 326 13.32 -7.81 -16.76
CA THR A 326 11.93 -8.10 -17.06
C THR A 326 11.21 -8.51 -15.78
N PRO A 327 9.90 -8.23 -15.65
CA PRO A 327 9.10 -8.69 -14.52
C PRO A 327 9.31 -10.18 -14.25
N THR A 328 9.73 -10.52 -13.05
CA THR A 328 10.01 -11.89 -12.62
C THR A 328 9.17 -12.21 -11.38
N PRO A 329 8.50 -13.36 -11.30
CA PRO A 329 7.75 -13.75 -10.11
C PRO A 329 8.65 -13.80 -8.87
N VAL A 330 8.19 -13.18 -7.79
CA VAL A 330 8.80 -13.29 -6.47
C VAL A 330 8.44 -14.64 -5.86
N LEU A 331 9.38 -15.29 -5.18
CA LEU A 331 9.14 -16.54 -4.48
C LEU A 331 8.46 -16.24 -3.14
N TRP A 332 7.16 -16.51 -3.03
CA TRP A 332 6.38 -16.24 -1.81
C TRP A 332 5.09 -17.08 -1.72
N PRO A 333 4.82 -17.81 -0.62
CA PRO A 333 5.75 -18.58 0.21
C PRO A 333 6.14 -19.89 -0.49
N GLN A 334 7.36 -20.38 -0.28
CA GLN A 334 7.65 -21.79 -0.54
C GLN A 334 7.10 -22.57 0.66
N ALA A 335 6.23 -23.56 0.43
CA ALA A 335 6.02 -24.60 1.42
C ALA A 335 7.41 -25.20 1.69
N THR A 336 7.94 -25.00 2.89
CA THR A 336 9.29 -25.43 3.22
C THR A 336 9.34 -26.94 3.14
N GLU A 337 10.26 -27.46 2.33
CA GLU A 337 10.65 -28.88 2.40
C GLU A 337 11.27 -29.26 3.75
N ASP A 338 11.43 -28.30 4.67
CA ASP A 338 11.85 -28.54 6.06
C ASP A 338 10.82 -29.35 6.87
N ASP A 339 9.53 -29.34 6.48
CA ASP A 339 8.54 -30.26 7.08
C ASP A 339 8.72 -31.71 6.60
N LYS A 340 9.51 -31.96 5.54
CA LYS A 340 9.79 -33.32 5.04
C LYS A 340 11.09 -33.92 5.58
N GLN A 341 12.00 -33.10 6.13
CA GLN A 341 13.28 -33.60 6.65
C GLN A 341 13.20 -34.08 8.10
N GLU A 342 12.20 -33.66 8.89
CA GLU A 342 11.96 -34.24 10.21
C GLU A 342 11.20 -35.58 10.16
N GLU A 343 10.36 -35.83 9.14
CA GLU A 343 9.69 -37.14 8.97
C GLU A 343 10.62 -38.23 8.40
N THR A 344 11.74 -37.88 7.76
CA THR A 344 12.65 -38.85 7.13
C THR A 344 13.84 -39.28 8.00
N LYS A 345 14.02 -38.69 9.19
CA LYS A 345 15.05 -39.14 10.16
C LYS A 345 14.56 -40.21 11.13
N THR A 346 13.25 -40.39 11.30
CA THR A 346 12.66 -41.44 12.15
C THR A 346 12.36 -42.74 11.40
N ALA A 347 12.55 -42.80 10.07
CA ALA A 347 12.23 -43.97 9.27
C ALA A 347 13.45 -44.72 8.69
N ASN A 348 14.69 -44.29 8.96
CA ASN A 348 15.89 -44.80 8.28
C ASN A 348 16.86 -45.62 9.15
N GLU A 349 16.43 -46.12 10.31
CA GLU A 349 17.21 -47.13 11.07
C GLU A 349 16.72 -48.57 10.88
N GLU A 350 15.63 -48.84 10.15
CA GLU A 350 15.18 -50.20 9.89
C GLU A 350 14.95 -50.45 8.40
N ALA A 351 16.03 -50.78 7.67
CA ALA A 351 16.03 -51.81 6.61
C ALA A 351 17.34 -51.75 5.80
N LYS A 352 18.36 -52.48 6.26
CA LYS A 352 19.33 -53.11 5.36
C LYS A 352 18.95 -54.59 5.25
N THR A 353 18.43 -55.03 4.10
CA THR A 353 18.98 -56.15 3.30
C THR A 353 18.13 -56.47 2.06
N GLU A 354 18.86 -56.64 0.95
CA GLU A 354 18.68 -57.61 -0.13
C GLU A 354 17.75 -57.37 -1.34
N GLU A 355 18.26 -57.89 -2.46
CA GLU A 355 17.93 -57.70 -3.86
C GLU A 355 16.66 -58.43 -4.36
N LYS A 356 16.15 -57.94 -5.50
CA LYS A 356 15.39 -58.62 -6.58
C LYS A 356 14.08 -59.35 -6.22
N ASP A 357 12.96 -58.90 -6.80
CA ASP A 357 12.43 -59.51 -8.02
C ASP A 357 11.24 -58.73 -8.62
N SER A 358 11.13 -58.77 -9.95
CA SER A 358 10.11 -58.09 -10.75
C SER A 358 8.80 -58.89 -10.84
N LYS A 359 7.65 -58.17 -10.81
CA LYS A 359 6.35 -58.44 -11.48
C LYS A 359 5.04 -58.35 -10.66
N HIS A 360 5.04 -57.78 -9.45
CA HIS A 360 3.79 -57.39 -8.77
C HIS A 360 3.63 -55.88 -8.51
N VAL A 361 4.56 -55.07 -9.01
CA VAL A 361 4.75 -53.66 -8.60
C VAL A 361 3.78 -52.66 -9.27
N ALA A 362 3.23 -52.99 -10.44
CA ALA A 362 2.41 -52.02 -11.19
C ALA A 362 1.04 -51.72 -10.56
N GLU A 363 0.38 -52.73 -9.98
CA GLU A 363 -0.98 -52.59 -9.43
C GLU A 363 -0.98 -51.99 -8.01
N THR A 364 0.12 -52.16 -7.27
CA THR A 364 0.34 -51.55 -5.96
C THR A 364 0.81 -50.10 -6.07
N ASP A 365 1.62 -49.77 -7.08
CA ASP A 365 2.07 -48.39 -7.33
C ASP A 365 0.92 -47.48 -7.78
N GLU A 366 -0.05 -48.02 -8.54
CA GLU A 366 -1.22 -47.24 -8.98
C GLU A 366 -2.16 -46.94 -7.80
N LYS A 367 -2.37 -47.90 -6.89
CA LYS A 367 -3.12 -47.68 -5.65
C LYS A 367 -2.42 -46.73 -4.69
N LEU A 368 -1.09 -46.82 -4.59
CA LEU A 368 -0.28 -45.92 -3.77
C LEU A 368 -0.30 -44.50 -4.33
N SER A 369 -0.23 -44.35 -5.66
CA SER A 369 -0.34 -43.06 -6.34
C SER A 369 -1.73 -42.44 -6.17
N SER A 370 -2.80 -43.23 -6.25
CA SER A 370 -4.17 -42.78 -5.97
C SER A 370 -4.33 -42.31 -4.51
N ALA A 371 -3.80 -43.07 -3.55
CA ALA A 371 -3.87 -42.72 -2.13
C ALA A 371 -3.04 -41.45 -1.82
N LEU A 372 -1.89 -41.27 -2.46
CA LEU A 372 -1.08 -40.05 -2.32
C LEU A 372 -1.80 -38.82 -2.88
N GLU A 373 -2.50 -38.95 -4.01
CA GLU A 373 -3.26 -37.85 -4.56
C GLU A 373 -4.50 -37.54 -3.72
N GLU A 374 -5.17 -38.54 -3.14
CA GLU A 374 -6.23 -38.34 -2.14
C GLU A 374 -5.73 -37.62 -0.89
N ILE A 375 -4.56 -38.00 -0.35
CA ILE A 375 -3.95 -37.34 0.81
C ILE A 375 -3.60 -35.88 0.47
N LYS A 376 -3.11 -35.61 -0.74
CA LYS A 376 -2.81 -34.25 -1.20
C LYS A 376 -4.06 -33.39 -1.35
N VAL A 377 -5.16 -33.97 -1.85
CA VAL A 377 -6.46 -33.31 -1.90
C VAL A 377 -7.00 -33.03 -0.50
N LEU A 378 -6.89 -33.99 0.43
CA LEU A 378 -7.31 -33.81 1.81
C LEU A 378 -6.48 -32.75 2.54
N ARG A 379 -5.17 -32.70 2.32
CA ARG A 379 -4.29 -31.64 2.87
C ARG A 379 -4.65 -30.26 2.30
N SER A 380 -4.96 -30.16 1.01
CA SER A 380 -5.44 -28.91 0.41
C SER A 380 -6.78 -28.44 1.01
N ARG A 381 -7.70 -29.38 1.26
CA ARG A 381 -8.98 -29.09 1.93
C ARG A 381 -8.80 -28.69 3.40
N LEU A 382 -7.87 -29.35 4.11
CA LEU A 382 -7.51 -29.00 5.49
C LEU A 382 -6.97 -27.57 5.57
N LEU A 383 -6.00 -27.22 4.71
CA LEU A 383 -5.41 -25.88 4.65
C LEU A 383 -6.48 -24.81 4.36
N THR A 384 -7.42 -25.13 3.46
CA THR A 384 -8.55 -24.23 3.15
C THR A 384 -9.44 -24.05 4.38
N MET A 385 -9.76 -25.13 5.10
CA MET A 385 -10.52 -25.05 6.36
C MET A 385 -9.78 -24.25 7.43
N GLU A 386 -8.48 -24.43 7.60
CA GLU A 386 -7.65 -23.69 8.56
C GLU A 386 -7.62 -22.19 8.24
N GLN A 387 -7.57 -21.82 6.97
CA GLN A 387 -7.68 -20.43 6.53
C GLN A 387 -9.05 -19.83 6.86
N TYR A 388 -10.14 -20.56 6.59
CA TYR A 388 -11.48 -20.10 6.95
C TYR A 388 -11.66 -19.98 8.47
N VAL A 389 -11.17 -20.95 9.24
CA VAL A 389 -11.20 -20.92 10.71
C VAL A 389 -10.37 -19.76 11.24
N SER A 390 -9.20 -19.48 10.65
CA SER A 390 -8.35 -18.35 11.04
C SER A 390 -9.00 -16.99 10.72
N ILE A 391 -9.66 -16.86 9.56
CA ILE A 391 -10.39 -15.65 9.18
C ILE A 391 -11.60 -15.43 10.11
N LEU A 392 -12.35 -16.50 10.40
CA LEU A 392 -13.49 -16.46 11.32
C LEU A 392 -13.04 -16.12 12.74
N HIS A 393 -11.98 -16.76 13.24
CA HIS A 393 -11.41 -16.47 14.54
C HIS A 393 -10.87 -15.04 14.64
N GLY A 394 -10.15 -14.58 13.61
CA GLY A 394 -9.71 -13.18 13.50
C GLY A 394 -10.87 -12.20 13.50
N SER A 395 -11.99 -12.54 12.85
CA SER A 395 -13.18 -11.69 12.79
C SER A 395 -13.94 -11.64 14.11
N ILE A 396 -14.01 -12.76 14.85
CA ILE A 396 -14.71 -12.87 16.14
C ILE A 396 -13.87 -12.32 17.29
N PHE A 397 -12.57 -12.62 17.33
CA PHE A 397 -11.71 -12.33 18.48
C PHE A 397 -10.68 -11.22 18.23
N GLY A 398 -10.55 -10.73 16.99
CA GLY A 398 -9.60 -9.67 16.64
C GLY A 398 -8.14 -10.11 16.74
N LYS A 399 -7.88 -11.42 16.76
CA LYS A 399 -6.54 -12.01 16.87
C LYS A 399 -6.40 -13.27 16.00
N PRO A 400 -5.19 -13.60 15.52
CA PRO A 400 -4.94 -14.85 14.78
C PRO A 400 -5.32 -16.07 15.61
N PHE A 401 -5.75 -17.15 14.95
CA PHE A 401 -6.01 -18.43 15.60
C PHE A 401 -4.68 -19.07 16.03
N GLU A 402 -4.52 -19.36 17.32
CA GLU A 402 -3.36 -20.06 17.86
C GLU A 402 -3.75 -21.45 18.41
N GLU A 403 -2.83 -22.41 18.50
CA GLU A 403 -3.12 -23.76 19.04
C GLU A 403 -3.69 -23.75 20.46
N LYS A 404 -3.37 -22.73 21.25
CA LYS A 404 -3.93 -22.52 22.60
C LYS A 404 -5.39 -22.05 22.61
N ASP A 405 -5.89 -21.58 21.47
CA ASP A 405 -7.30 -21.19 21.27
C ASP A 405 -8.15 -22.38 20.81
N ILE A 406 -7.54 -23.55 20.63
CA ILE A 406 -8.23 -24.82 20.44
C ILE A 406 -9.01 -25.13 21.73
N PRO A 407 -10.34 -25.28 21.67
CA PRO A 407 -11.14 -25.60 22.85
C PRO A 407 -10.67 -26.88 23.54
N ILE A 408 -10.72 -26.92 24.88
CA ILE A 408 -10.24 -28.06 25.69
C ILE A 408 -10.97 -29.38 25.33
N SER A 409 -12.18 -29.28 24.76
CA SER A 409 -12.94 -30.41 24.20
C SER A 409 -12.24 -31.11 23.02
N LEU A 410 -11.42 -30.37 22.27
CA LEU A 410 -10.62 -30.83 21.13
C LEU A 410 -9.36 -31.60 21.56
N GLN A 411 -8.83 -31.31 22.75
CA GLN A 411 -7.67 -32.03 23.28
C GLN A 411 -8.03 -33.44 23.77
N ASN A 412 -9.30 -33.70 24.09
CA ASN A 412 -9.69 -34.89 24.86
C ASN A 412 -10.76 -35.79 24.23
N SER A 413 -11.33 -35.52 23.05
CA SER A 413 -12.33 -36.43 22.46
C SER A 413 -12.21 -36.59 20.95
N GLY A 414 -12.10 -37.85 20.50
CA GLY A 414 -11.95 -38.23 19.10
C GLY A 414 -13.22 -38.12 18.25
N THR A 415 -14.22 -37.32 18.65
CA THR A 415 -15.42 -37.06 17.85
C THR A 415 -15.83 -35.59 17.96
N PHE A 416 -15.71 -34.88 16.85
CA PHE A 416 -15.93 -33.44 16.74
C PHE A 416 -17.38 -33.14 16.32
N ASN A 417 -18.15 -32.47 17.18
CA ASN A 417 -19.43 -31.89 16.79
C ASN A 417 -19.28 -30.37 16.65
N VAL A 418 -18.89 -29.95 15.45
CA VAL A 418 -18.63 -28.55 15.06
C VAL A 418 -19.77 -27.64 15.48
N ALA A 419 -21.02 -28.09 15.27
CA ALA A 419 -22.20 -27.25 15.48
C ALA A 419 -22.35 -26.84 16.95
N LYS A 420 -22.09 -27.76 17.88
CA LYS A 420 -22.25 -27.52 19.32
C LYS A 420 -21.21 -26.53 19.86
N GLU A 421 -19.98 -26.58 19.35
CA GLU A 421 -18.93 -25.67 19.77
C GLU A 421 -19.16 -24.24 19.24
N TRP A 422 -19.68 -24.15 18.01
CA TRP A 422 -20.10 -22.88 17.43
C TRP A 422 -21.28 -22.25 18.17
N GLU A 423 -22.26 -23.04 18.61
CA GLU A 423 -23.36 -22.56 19.46
C GLU A 423 -22.85 -21.98 20.79
N ASN A 424 -21.98 -22.71 21.49
CA ASN A 424 -21.37 -22.24 22.74
C ASN A 424 -20.56 -20.94 22.54
N MET A 425 -19.88 -20.81 21.40
CA MET A 425 -19.11 -19.61 21.05
C MET A 425 -20.01 -18.41 20.75
N LEU A 426 -21.16 -18.62 20.11
CA LEU A 426 -22.17 -17.60 19.87
C LEU A 426 -22.87 -17.16 21.16
N GLU A 427 -23.18 -18.10 22.06
CA GLU A 427 -23.80 -17.80 23.36
C GLU A 427 -22.88 -17.02 24.30
N SER A 428 -21.56 -17.20 24.19
CA SER A 428 -20.55 -16.47 24.99
C SER A 428 -20.04 -15.18 24.36
N ALA A 429 -20.51 -14.82 23.16
CA ALA A 429 -20.08 -13.63 22.44
C ALA A 429 -20.71 -12.35 23.01
N ASP A 430 -19.87 -11.36 23.34
CA ASP A 430 -20.34 -10.03 23.71
C ASP A 430 -20.89 -9.24 22.50
N ARG A 431 -21.59 -8.13 22.77
CA ARG A 431 -22.22 -7.29 21.74
C ARG A 431 -21.23 -6.79 20.69
N ALA A 432 -19.98 -6.53 21.06
CA ALA A 432 -18.97 -6.03 20.12
C ALA A 432 -18.49 -7.13 19.17
N LYS A 433 -18.39 -8.39 19.63
CA LYS A 433 -18.06 -9.56 18.80
C LYS A 433 -19.19 -9.87 17.82
N LEU A 434 -20.45 -9.80 18.26
CA LEU A 434 -21.62 -10.04 17.42
C LEU A 434 -21.75 -9.00 16.29
N VAL A 435 -21.48 -7.72 16.57
CA VAL A 435 -21.51 -6.66 15.54
C VAL A 435 -20.42 -6.86 14.49
N ARG A 436 -19.21 -7.29 14.88
CA ARG A 436 -18.13 -7.60 13.91
C ARG A 436 -18.50 -8.78 13.01
N LEU A 437 -19.08 -9.82 13.59
CA LEU A 437 -19.54 -10.99 12.84
C LEU A 437 -20.65 -10.60 11.85
N GLU A 438 -21.61 -9.77 12.27
CA GLU A 438 -22.66 -9.25 11.40
C GLU A 438 -22.09 -8.43 10.23
N MET A 439 -21.15 -7.53 10.50
CA MET A 439 -20.49 -6.74 9.45
C MET A 439 -19.73 -7.62 8.45
N PHE A 440 -19.01 -8.63 8.94
CA PHE A 440 -18.29 -9.57 8.09
C PHE A 440 -19.24 -10.32 7.14
N TYR A 441 -20.35 -10.86 7.67
CA TYR A 441 -21.34 -11.55 6.82
C TYR A 441 -22.06 -10.61 5.85
N ARG A 442 -22.36 -9.37 6.25
CA ARG A 442 -22.93 -8.37 5.33
C ARG A 442 -21.98 -8.07 4.17
N ASN A 443 -20.69 -7.90 4.46
CA ASN A 443 -19.68 -7.63 3.43
C ASN A 443 -19.47 -8.84 2.51
N MET A 444 -19.44 -10.05 3.06
CA MET A 444 -19.34 -11.29 2.26
C MET A 444 -20.55 -11.45 1.35
N LEU A 445 -21.77 -11.26 1.88
CA LEU A 445 -23.00 -11.36 1.10
C LEU A 445 -23.10 -10.27 0.03
N ALA A 446 -22.61 -9.05 0.30
CA ALA A 446 -22.51 -7.99 -0.70
C ALA A 446 -21.55 -8.38 -1.83
N GLY A 447 -20.36 -8.91 -1.51
CA GLY A 447 -19.39 -9.37 -2.51
C GLY A 447 -19.91 -10.51 -3.38
N VAL A 448 -20.63 -11.48 -2.80
CA VAL A 448 -21.24 -12.59 -3.56
C VAL A 448 -22.39 -12.09 -4.45
N LYS A 449 -23.22 -11.15 -3.96
CA LYS A 449 -24.27 -10.51 -4.78
C LYS A 449 -23.69 -9.73 -5.95
N ASP A 450 -22.60 -9.00 -5.74
CA ASP A 450 -21.91 -8.26 -6.81
C ASP A 450 -21.35 -9.21 -7.88
N GLN A 451 -20.77 -10.34 -7.48
CA GLN A 451 -20.27 -11.34 -8.42
C GLN A 451 -21.39 -12.01 -9.22
N LEU A 452 -22.50 -12.37 -8.57
CA LEU A 452 -23.69 -12.91 -9.24
C LEU A 452 -24.31 -11.89 -10.20
N MET A 453 -24.36 -10.62 -9.80
CA MET A 453 -24.92 -9.54 -10.62
C MET A 453 -24.03 -9.24 -11.83
N LYS A 454 -22.71 -9.21 -11.66
CA LYS A 454 -21.74 -9.11 -12.78
C LYS A 454 -21.90 -10.27 -13.76
N LYS A 455 -22.03 -11.50 -13.28
CA LYS A 455 -22.25 -12.68 -14.12
C LYS A 455 -23.58 -12.59 -14.88
N ARG A 456 -24.65 -12.13 -14.23
CA ARG A 456 -25.96 -11.96 -14.87
C ARG A 456 -25.95 -10.88 -15.95
N ILE A 457 -25.26 -9.77 -15.71
CA ILE A 457 -25.07 -8.71 -16.70
C ILE A 457 -24.29 -9.24 -17.90
N GLN A 458 -23.23 -10.01 -17.68
CA GLN A 458 -22.46 -10.64 -18.76
C GLN A 458 -23.29 -11.64 -19.58
N GLU A 459 -24.21 -12.38 -18.96
CA GLU A 459 -25.15 -13.27 -19.66
C GLU A 459 -26.13 -12.47 -20.51
N VAL A 460 -26.75 -11.42 -19.96
CA VAL A 460 -27.69 -10.55 -20.68
C VAL A 460 -27.01 -9.87 -21.87
N MET A 461 -25.79 -9.36 -21.70
CA MET A 461 -25.01 -8.78 -22.80
C MET A 461 -24.76 -9.81 -23.91
N ARG A 462 -24.47 -11.06 -23.55
CA ARG A 462 -24.24 -12.14 -24.51
C ARG A 462 -25.52 -12.52 -25.27
N GLU A 463 -26.66 -12.55 -24.58
CA GLU A 463 -27.98 -12.77 -25.17
C GLU A 463 -28.33 -11.65 -26.16
N CYS A 464 -28.15 -10.37 -25.78
CA CYS A 464 -28.38 -9.23 -26.65
C CYS A 464 -27.50 -9.27 -27.92
N LEU A 465 -26.20 -9.56 -27.76
CA LEU A 465 -25.26 -9.67 -28.88
C LEU A 465 -25.59 -10.84 -29.81
N SER A 466 -26.05 -11.96 -29.27
CA SER A 466 -26.47 -13.12 -30.07
C SER A 466 -27.80 -12.90 -30.81
N SER A 467 -28.70 -12.05 -30.28
CA SER A 467 -29.94 -11.66 -30.96
C SER A 467 -29.69 -10.72 -32.14
N SER A 468 -28.70 -9.84 -32.05
CA SER A 468 -28.29 -8.92 -33.13
C SER A 468 -27.61 -9.64 -34.30
N ALA A 469 -27.04 -10.83 -34.07
CA ALA A 469 -26.38 -11.62 -35.10
C ALA A 469 -27.34 -12.52 -35.91
N LYS A 470 -28.59 -12.71 -35.46
CA LYS A 470 -29.62 -13.51 -36.15
C LYS A 470 -30.62 -12.69 -36.97
N GLY A 471 -30.43 -11.37 -37.04
CA GLY A 471 -31.34 -10.43 -37.69
C GLY A 471 -30.91 -9.89 -39.06
N ASN A 472 -29.87 -10.47 -39.69
CA ASN A 472 -29.43 -10.12 -41.05
C ASN A 472 -29.56 -11.30 -42.00
#